data_AF-X1KQ20-F1
#
_entry.id   AF-X1KQ20-F1
#
_cell.length_a   1.000
_cell.length_b   1.000
_cell.length_c   1.000
_cell.angle_alpha   90.00
_cell.angle_beta   90.00
_cell.angle_gamma   90.00
#
_symmetry.space_group_name_H-M   'P 1'
#
loop_
_entity.id
_entity.type
_entity.pdbx_description
1 polymer ?
#
loop_
_entity_poly.entity_id
_entity_poly.type
_entity_poly.pdbx_seq_one_letter_code
_entity_poly.pdbx_strand_id
1 'polypeptide(L)' 'MKVLGIMGSPRRHSNTEILLDSALAGVKEMGVEVEKVAVSELKIHPCMDDNFPCFEPTPGPASYLA' A
#
# COMPACT_ATOMS: atom_id res chain seq x y z
N MET A 1 2.16 15.55 16.30
CA MET A 1 1.97 15.30 14.85
C MET A 1 2.37 13.85 14.58
N LYS A 2 1.67 13.14 13.69
CA LYS A 2 1.91 11.73 13.37
C LYS A 2 1.99 11.53 11.86
N VAL A 3 2.86 10.65 11.41
CA VAL A 3 3.02 10.25 9.99
C VAL A 3 2.71 8.77 9.84
N LEU A 4 1.92 8.45 8.81
CA LEU A 4 1.56 7.07 8.44
C LEU A 4 2.15 6.75 7.06
N GLY A 5 3.02 5.75 7.00
CA GLY A 5 3.53 5.21 5.74
C GLY A 5 2.67 4.04 5.26
N ILE A 6 2.16 4.15 4.03
CA ILE A 6 1.32 3.11 3.40
C ILE A 6 2.18 2.33 2.39
N MET A 7 2.44 1.06 2.68
CA MET A 7 3.17 0.15 1.80
C MET A 7 2.20 -0.61 0.90
N GLY A 8 2.08 -0.16 -0.35
CA GLY A 8 1.15 -0.72 -1.34
C GLY A 8 1.64 -1.97 -2.08
N SER A 9 2.96 -2.15 -2.21
CA SER A 9 3.48 -3.33 -2.92
C SER A 9 3.31 -4.59 -2.06
N PRO A 10 2.81 -5.71 -2.63
CA PRO A 10 2.64 -6.96 -1.88
C PRO A 10 3.95 -7.67 -1.59
N ARG A 11 5.06 -7.25 -2.23
CA ARG A 11 6.38 -7.87 -2.07
C ARG A 11 7.07 -7.32 -0.83
N ARG A 12 7.35 -8.18 0.15
CA ARG A 12 8.14 -7.83 1.33
C ARG A 12 9.62 -7.67 0.99
N HIS A 13 10.29 -6.77 1.71
CA HIS A 13 11.69 -6.39 1.47
C HIS A 13 11.96 -5.94 0.03
N SER A 14 10.94 -5.40 -0.64
CA SER A 14 11.04 -4.89 -1.99
C SER A 14 11.67 -3.50 -2.02
N ASN A 15 12.09 -3.06 -3.21
CA ASN A 15 12.62 -1.71 -3.41
C ASN A 15 11.67 -0.63 -2.86
N THR A 16 10.36 -0.79 -3.07
CA THR A 16 9.35 0.14 -2.54
C THR A 16 9.34 0.16 -1.00
N GLU A 17 9.46 -1.00 -0.35
CA GLU A 17 9.51 -1.07 1.10
C GLU A 17 10.76 -0.39 1.66
N ILE A 18 11.92 -0.66 1.05
CA ILE A 18 13.21 -0.09 1.45
C ILE A 18 13.21 1.43 1.34
N LEU A 19 12.66 1.96 0.24
CA LEU A 19 12.55 3.40 0.03
C LEU A 19 11.57 4.05 1.03
N LEU A 20 10.43 3.41 1.29
CA LEU A 20 9.48 3.88 2.29
C LEU A 20 10.10 3.89 3.69
N ASP A 21 10.80 2.81 4.07
CA ASP A 21 11.47 2.71 5.38
C ASP A 21 12.52 3.80 5.56
N SER A 22 13.27 4.12 4.51
CA SER A 22 14.28 5.19 4.54
C SER A 22 13.63 6.56 4.74
N ALA A 23 12.50 6.85 4.07
CA ALA A 23 11.76 8.09 4.26
C ALA A 23 11.19 8.22 5.68
N LEU A 24 10.62 7.13 6.20
CA LEU A 24 10.06 7.07 7.55
C LEU A 24 11.12 7.19 8.64
N ALA A 25 12.33 6.66 8.41
CA ALA A 25 13.46 6.82 9.31
C ALA A 25 13.83 8.31 9.49
N GLY A 26 13.92 9.07 8.39
CA GLY A 26 14.17 10.52 8.47
C GLY A 26 13.09 11.29 9.22
N VAL A 27 11.82 10.87 9.11
CA VAL A 27 10.72 11.45 9.91
C VAL A 27 10.88 11.15 11.40
N LYS A 28 11.25 9.92 11.73
CA LYS A 28 11.48 9.48 13.12
C LYS A 28 12.65 10.23 13.77
N GLU A 29 13.70 10.55 13.01
CA GLU A 29 14.84 11.35 13.48
C GLU A 29 14.45 12.78 13.91
N MET A 30 13.37 13.33 13.34
CA MET A 30 12.80 14.62 13.76
C MET A 30 11.93 14.53 15.03
N GLY A 31 11.86 13.36 15.67
CA GLY A 31 11.04 13.15 16.88
C GLY A 31 9.54 13.06 16.60
N VAL A 32 9.13 12.84 15.35
CA VAL A 32 7.73 12.67 14.95
C VAL A 32 7.32 11.20 15.12
N GLU A 33 6.11 10.96 15.60
CA GLU A 33 5.56 9.60 15.70
C GLU A 33 5.31 9.03 14.29
N VAL A 34 5.82 7.82 14.04
CA VAL A 34 5.72 7.15 12.74
C VAL A 34 5.12 5.77 12.89
N GLU A 35 4.20 5.45 11.99
CA GLU A 35 3.61 4.12 11.83
C GLU A 35 3.71 3.68 10.36
N LYS A 36 4.02 2.40 10.12
CA LYS A 36 4.02 1.80 8.78
C LYS A 36 2.94 0.73 8.70
N VAL A 37 2.11 0.78 7.66
CA VAL A 37 1.07 -0.20 7.38
C VAL A 37 1.31 -0.84 6.02
N ALA A 38 1.42 -2.17 6.01
CA ALA A 38 1.43 -2.96 4.78
C ALA A 38 0.00 -3.36 4.40
N VAL A 39 -0.58 -2.66 3.43
CA VAL A 39 -2.00 -2.89 3.07
C VAL A 39 -2.24 -4.27 2.47
N SER A 40 -1.20 -4.88 1.89
CA SER A 40 -1.24 -6.26 1.38
C SER A 40 -1.43 -7.32 2.48
N GLU A 41 -1.18 -6.98 3.74
CA GLU A 41 -1.34 -7.88 4.89
C GLU A 41 -2.67 -7.67 5.62
N LEU A 42 -3.43 -6.66 5.21
CA LEU A 42 -4.72 -6.33 5.80
C LEU A 42 -5.86 -6.96 5.01
N LYS A 43 -6.93 -7.31 5.71
CA LYS A 43 -8.20 -7.72 5.09
C LYS A 43 -9.00 -6.47 4.71
N ILE A 44 -8.64 -5.86 3.58
CA ILE A 44 -9.32 -4.68 3.03
C ILE A 44 -10.20 -5.13 1.86
N HIS A 45 -11.49 -4.82 1.95
CA HIS A 45 -12.43 -5.04 0.86
C HIS A 45 -12.34 -3.90 -0.18
N PRO A 46 -12.63 -4.16 -1.46
CA PRO A 46 -12.75 -3.09 -2.44
C PRO A 46 -13.83 -2.07 -2.01
N CYS A 47 -13.77 -0.87 -2.58
CA CYS A 47 -14.82 0.13 -2.39
C CYS A 47 -16.18 -0.49 -2.75
N MET A 48 -17.19 -0.30 -1.89
CA MET A 48 -18.54 -0.83 -2.07
C MET A 48 -19.45 0.13 -2.85
N ASP A 49 -18.90 1.18 -3.46
CA ASP A 49 -19.67 2.13 -4.25
C ASP A 49 -20.16 1.47 -5.55
N ASP A 50 -21.48 1.33 -5.64
CA ASP A 50 -22.23 0.76 -6.74
C ASP A 50 -22.37 1.70 -7.94
N ASN A 51 -22.00 2.98 -7.79
CA ASN A 51 -22.11 4.01 -8.82
C ASN A 51 -20.76 4.45 -9.41
N PHE A 52 -19.62 4.02 -8.85
CA PHE A 52 -18.28 4.27 -9.37
C PHE A 52 -17.45 2.99 -9.40
N PRO A 53 -17.34 2.30 -10.55
CA PRO A 53 -16.45 1.16 -10.67
C PRO A 53 -14.99 1.63 -10.65
N CYS A 54 -14.38 1.76 -9.46
CA CYS A 54 -12.93 1.92 -9.34
C CYS A 54 -12.17 0.69 -9.86
N PHE A 55 -12.87 -0.44 -10.00
CA PHE A 55 -12.38 -1.65 -10.63
C PHE A 55 -13.02 -1.79 -12.01
N GLU A 56 -12.52 -1.04 -12.99
CA GLU A 56 -12.68 -1.50 -14.37
C GLU A 56 -11.80 -2.74 -14.51
N PRO A 57 -12.34 -3.93 -14.85
CA PRO A 57 -11.49 -5.02 -15.27
C PRO A 57 -10.71 -4.51 -16.46
N THR A 58 -9.39 -4.36 -16.29
CA THR A 58 -8.52 -4.05 -17.41
C THR A 58 -8.83 -5.05 -18.51
N PRO A 59 -8.95 -4.62 -19.79
CA PRO A 59 -9.08 -5.54 -20.91
C PRO A 59 -7.74 -6.23 -21.17
N GLY A 60 -7.17 -6.86 -20.14
CA GLY A 60 -6.10 -7.82 -20.25
C GLY A 60 -6.72 -9.20 -20.44
N PRO A 61 -6.14 -10.06 -21.29
CA PRO A 61 -6.66 -11.42 -21.46
C PRO A 61 -6.70 -12.12 -20.09
N ALA A 62 -7.82 -12.79 -19.83
CA ALA A 62 -8.10 -13.60 -18.65
C ALA A 62 -7.20 -14.85 -18.58
N SER A 63 -5.87 -14.67 -18.57
CA SER A 63 -4.89 -15.76 -18.62
C SER A 63 -4.24 -16.07 -17.26
N TYR A 64 -4.75 -15.51 -16.17
CA TYR A 64 -4.26 -15.76 -14.81
C TYR A 64 -5.34 -16.33 -13.87
N LEU A 65 -6.23 -17.15 -14.43
CA LEU A 65 -6.92 -18.20 -13.69
C LEU A 65 -6.46 -19.54 -14.27
N ALA A 66 -5.29 -19.98 -13.81
CA ALA A 66 -4.79 -21.35 -13.89
C ALA A 66 -4.27 -21.71 -12.50
#